data_AF-A0A0M3JF28-F1
#
_entry.id   AF-A0A0M3JF28-F1
#
_cell.length_a   1.000
_cell.length_b   1.000
_cell.length_c   1.000
_cell.angle_alpha   90.00
_cell.angle_beta   90.00
_cell.angle_gamma   90.00
#
_symmetry.space_group_name_H-M   'P 1'
#
loop_
_entity.id
_entity.type
_entity.pdbx_description
1 polymer ?
#
loop_
_entity_poly.entity_id
_entity_poly.type
_entity_poly.pdbx_seq_one_letter_code
_entity_poly.pdbx_strand_id
1 'polypeptide(L)'
;MMRQLHLSEGDFVRITYSSLPSATYAKFKPQSTDFLAISNPRAMLEVELRKFACLTKGDIIAVQYNDQLLEFLVMEVKPGNAVAIIECDMNVEFDAPEGYVEPSSSTETASNSKVIVVSSTSYYSTVI
;
A
#
# COMPACT_ATOMS: atom_id res chain seq x y z
N MET A 1 -13.09 -2.12 -15.84
CA MET A 1 -12.81 -3.16 -16.85
C MET A 1 -12.30 -2.58 -18.17
N MET A 2 -13.07 -1.81 -18.95
CA MET A 2 -12.64 -1.26 -20.26
C MET A 2 -11.32 -0.47 -20.19
N ARG A 3 -11.19 0.41 -19.19
CA ARG A 3 -9.96 1.20 -18.93
C ARG A 3 -8.76 0.32 -18.56
N GLN A 4 -8.95 -0.75 -17.79
CA GLN A 4 -7.87 -1.62 -17.35
C GLN A 4 -7.35 -2.52 -18.49
N LEU A 5 -8.24 -2.93 -19.39
CA LEU A 5 -7.90 -3.76 -20.55
C LEU A 5 -7.53 -2.94 -21.79
N HIS A 6 -7.55 -1.60 -21.69
CA HIS A 6 -7.33 -0.66 -22.80
C HIS A 6 -8.19 -0.98 -24.04
N LEU A 7 -9.47 -1.32 -23.83
CA LEU A 7 -10.40 -1.70 -24.89
C LEU A 7 -11.17 -0.50 -25.42
N SER A 8 -11.44 -0.51 -26.72
CA SER A 8 -12.34 0.39 -27.45
C SER A 8 -13.61 -0.33 -27.89
N GLU A 9 -14.63 0.44 -28.30
CA GLU A 9 -15.86 -0.13 -28.84
C GLU A 9 -15.58 -0.95 -30.11
N GLY A 10 -16.06 -2.19 -30.14
CA GLY A 10 -15.84 -3.12 -31.26
C GLY A 10 -14.65 -4.05 -31.11
N ASP A 11 -13.86 -3.93 -30.03
CA ASP A 11 -12.73 -4.83 -29.77
C ASP A 11 -13.17 -6.26 -29.38
N PHE A 12 -12.36 -7.24 -29.78
CA PHE A 12 -12.59 -8.64 -29.46
C PHE A 12 -11.98 -9.01 -28.10
N VAL A 13 -12.80 -9.58 -27.21
CA VAL A 13 -12.35 -10.10 -25.91
C VAL A 13 -12.48 -11.61 -25.89
N ARG A 14 -11.41 -12.30 -25.51
CA ARG A 14 -11.43 -13.76 -25.31
C ARG A 14 -11.84 -14.09 -23.88
N ILE A 15 -12.97 -14.76 -23.74
CA ILE A 15 -13.48 -15.21 -22.44
C ILE A 15 -13.11 -16.69 -22.26
N THR A 16 -12.49 -17.01 -21.13
CA THR A 16 -12.13 -18.39 -20.76
C THR A 16 -12.62 -18.69 -19.36
N TYR A 17 -13.10 -19.91 -19.14
CA TYR A 17 -13.43 -20.36 -17.80
C TYR A 17 -12.13 -20.67 -17.02
N SER A 18 -12.05 -20.19 -15.79
CA SER A 18 -10.95 -20.49 -14.86
C SER A 18 -11.52 -20.64 -13.46
N SER A 19 -11.06 -21.66 -12.74
CA SER A 19 -11.35 -21.82 -11.31
C SER A 19 -10.25 -21.14 -10.52
N LEU A 20 -10.61 -20.17 -9.67
CA LEU A 20 -9.67 -19.44 -8.83
C LEU A 20 -9.76 -19.93 -7.38
N PRO A 21 -8.63 -20.09 -6.68
CA PRO A 21 -8.63 -20.41 -5.26
C PRO A 21 -9.14 -19.22 -4.44
N SER A 22 -9.74 -19.51 -3.28
CA SER A 22 -10.12 -18.48 -2.30
C SER A 22 -8.89 -17.73 -1.80
N ALA A 23 -9.02 -16.40 -1.69
CA ALA A 23 -7.97 -15.54 -1.18
C ALA A 23 -7.72 -15.78 0.31
N THR A 24 -6.45 -15.85 0.70
CA THR A 24 -6.05 -15.90 2.13
C THR A 24 -5.37 -14.61 2.58
N TYR A 25 -4.78 -13.89 1.62
CA TYR A 25 -4.03 -12.67 1.87
C TYR A 25 -4.08 -11.77 0.64
N ALA A 26 -4.20 -10.47 0.88
CA ALA A 26 -4.07 -9.44 -0.14
C ALA A 26 -3.32 -8.21 0.41
N LYS A 27 -2.35 -7.74 -0.35
CA LYS A 27 -1.61 -6.50 -0.09
C LYS A 27 -2.01 -5.43 -1.07
N PHE A 28 -2.43 -4.27 -0.56
CA PHE A 28 -2.86 -3.13 -1.37
C PHE A 28 -1.91 -1.94 -1.16
N LYS A 29 -1.65 -1.21 -2.23
CA LYS A 29 -0.88 0.04 -2.22
C LYS A 29 -1.79 1.19 -2.67
N PRO A 30 -2.14 2.13 -1.78
CA PRO A 30 -2.93 3.29 -2.16
C PRO A 30 -2.16 4.18 -3.15
N GLN A 31 -2.84 4.71 -4.16
CA GLN A 31 -2.22 5.57 -5.17
C GLN A 31 -2.28 7.07 -4.80
N SER A 32 -3.12 7.44 -3.83
CA SER A 32 -3.26 8.82 -3.34
C SER A 32 -2.99 8.90 -1.83
N THR A 33 -2.46 10.05 -1.40
CA THR A 33 -2.33 10.44 0.02
C THR A 33 -3.67 10.64 0.71
N ASP A 34 -4.77 10.78 -0.04
CA ASP A 34 -6.13 10.90 0.49
C ASP A 34 -6.53 9.67 1.32
N PHE A 35 -5.87 8.54 1.10
CA PHE A 35 -6.00 7.35 1.93
C PHE A 35 -5.68 7.60 3.42
N LEU A 36 -4.76 8.52 3.72
CA LEU A 36 -4.38 8.87 5.09
C LEU A 36 -5.50 9.58 5.86
N ALA A 37 -6.48 10.17 5.16
CA ALA A 37 -7.63 10.81 5.77
C ALA A 37 -8.70 9.81 6.23
N ILE A 38 -8.58 8.53 5.87
CA ILE A 38 -9.56 7.50 6.19
C ILE A 38 -9.34 6.99 7.62
N SER A 39 -10.33 7.18 8.50
CA SER A 39 -10.26 6.72 9.88
C SER A 39 -10.22 5.19 10.01
N ASN A 40 -10.93 4.46 9.15
CA ASN A 40 -10.99 2.99 9.18
C ASN A 40 -10.91 2.38 7.76
N PRO A 41 -9.69 2.23 7.21
CA PRO A 41 -9.50 1.75 5.83
C PRO A 41 -9.86 0.27 5.63
N ARG A 42 -9.75 -0.56 6.67
CA ARG A 42 -10.11 -1.99 6.59
C ARG A 42 -11.60 -2.18 6.40
N ALA A 43 -12.42 -1.53 7.23
CA ALA A 43 -13.87 -1.64 7.13
C ALA A 43 -14.41 -1.09 5.80
N MET A 44 -13.82 -0.01 5.29
CA MET A 44 -14.15 0.55 3.98
C MET A 44 -13.87 -0.49 2.87
N LEU A 45 -12.69 -1.10 2.85
CA LEU A 45 -12.37 -2.14 1.87
C LEU A 45 -13.25 -3.37 2.01
N GLU A 46 -13.61 -3.81 3.22
CA GLU A 46 -14.52 -4.96 3.40
C GLU A 46 -15.88 -4.75 2.75
N VAL A 47 -16.44 -3.54 2.83
CA VAL A 47 -17.73 -3.22 2.20
C VAL A 47 -17.59 -3.15 0.69
N GLU A 48 -16.54 -2.51 0.21
CA GLU A 48 -16.35 -2.22 -1.21
C GLU A 48 -15.87 -3.44 -1.99
N LEU A 49 -15.03 -4.29 -1.39
CA LEU A 49 -14.56 -5.54 -1.99
C LEU A 49 -15.69 -6.55 -2.24
N ARG A 50 -16.83 -6.47 -1.53
CA ARG A 50 -18.02 -7.31 -1.82
C ARG A 50 -18.60 -7.07 -3.21
N LYS A 51 -18.29 -5.94 -3.86
CA LYS A 51 -18.70 -5.65 -5.24
C LYS A 51 -17.85 -6.39 -6.27
N PHE A 52 -16.72 -6.97 -5.85
CA PHE A 52 -15.76 -7.64 -6.71
C PHE A 52 -15.78 -9.16 -6.45
N ALA A 53 -15.62 -9.94 -7.51
CA ALA A 53 -15.60 -11.40 -7.42
C ALA A 53 -14.16 -11.97 -7.30
N CYS A 54 -13.20 -11.27 -7.89
CA CYS A 54 -11.81 -11.72 -7.97
C CYS A 54 -10.84 -10.54 -7.88
N LEU A 55 -9.62 -10.84 -7.47
CA LEU A 55 -8.49 -9.92 -7.49
C LEU A 55 -7.33 -10.55 -8.24
N THR A 56 -6.65 -9.75 -9.05
CA THR A 56 -5.42 -10.13 -9.75
C THR A 56 -4.28 -9.26 -9.27
N LYS A 57 -3.10 -9.84 -9.09
CA LYS A 57 -1.88 -9.10 -8.82
C LYS A 57 -1.59 -8.10 -9.95
N GLY A 58 -1.32 -6.86 -9.59
CA GLY A 58 -1.03 -5.76 -10.51
C GLY A 58 -2.26 -4.99 -10.99
N ASP A 59 -3.47 -5.40 -10.61
CA ASP A 59 -4.67 -4.66 -10.96
C ASP A 59 -4.83 -3.42 -10.08
N ILE A 60 -5.40 -2.35 -10.65
CA ILE A 60 -5.83 -1.17 -9.90
C ILE A 60 -7.34 -1.28 -9.68
N ILE A 61 -7.75 -1.31 -8.41
CA ILE A 61 -9.15 -1.25 -7.99
C ILE A 61 -9.50 0.19 -7.60
N ALA A 62 -10.68 0.64 -8.01
CA ALA A 62 -11.19 1.95 -7.64
C ALA A 62 -12.34 1.78 -6.65
N VAL A 63 -12.27 2.51 -5.55
CA VAL A 63 -13.17 2.38 -4.41
C VAL A 63 -13.71 3.76 -4.05
N GLN A 64 -15.01 3.86 -3.79
CA GLN A 64 -15.63 5.14 -3.46
C GLN A 64 -15.76 5.32 -1.95
N TYR A 65 -15.26 6.43 -1.42
CA TYR A 65 -15.36 6.80 -0.01
C TYR A 65 -15.67 8.29 0.13
N ASN A 66 -16.75 8.64 0.85
CA ASN A 66 -17.20 10.03 1.05
C ASN A 66 -17.22 10.85 -0.25
N ASP A 67 -17.84 10.28 -1.30
CA ASP A 67 -17.94 10.88 -2.64
C ASP A 67 -16.61 11.09 -3.39
N GLN A 68 -15.50 10.56 -2.87
CA GLN A 68 -14.20 10.55 -3.54
C GLN A 68 -13.86 9.16 -4.07
N LEU A 69 -13.25 9.12 -5.26
CA LEU A 69 -12.74 7.90 -5.86
C LEU A 69 -11.28 7.70 -5.43
N LEU A 70 -11.01 6.63 -4.70
CA LEU A 70 -9.68 6.23 -4.28
C LEU A 70 -9.22 5.02 -5.08
N GLU A 71 -7.99 5.07 -5.57
CA GLU A 71 -7.40 3.99 -6.35
C GLU A 71 -6.38 3.22 -5.52
N PHE A 72 -6.45 1.90 -5.58
CA PHE A 72 -5.56 0.97 -4.89
C PHE A 72 -4.96 -0.01 -5.88
N LEU A 73 -3.64 -0.14 -5.86
CA LEU A 73 -2.91 -1.13 -6.62
C LEU A 73 -2.83 -2.43 -5.80
N VAL A 74 -3.23 -3.55 -6.40
CA VAL A 74 -3.07 -4.88 -5.81
C VAL A 74 -1.61 -5.31 -5.97
N MET A 75 -0.83 -5.24 -4.90
CA MET A 75 0.60 -5.57 -4.92
C MET A 75 0.84 -7.07 -4.88
N GLU A 76 0.11 -7.78 -4.04
CA GLU A 76 0.26 -9.22 -3.84
C GLU A 76 -1.07 -9.84 -3.42
N VAL A 77 -1.30 -11.06 -3.90
CA VAL A 77 -2.42 -11.92 -3.49
C VAL A 77 -1.89 -13.33 -3.28
N LYS A 78 -2.50 -14.09 -2.36
CA LYS A 78 -2.16 -15.50 -2.09
C LYS A 78 -3.43 -16.35 -2.08
N PRO A 79 -3.37 -17.62 -2.55
CA PRO A 79 -2.17 -18.40 -2.87
C PRO A 79 -1.63 -18.29 -4.32
N GLY A 80 -2.36 -17.64 -5.23
CA GLY A 80 -1.97 -17.52 -6.63
C GLY A 80 -1.87 -16.06 -7.09
N ASN A 81 -1.62 -15.84 -8.38
CA ASN A 81 -1.61 -14.49 -8.98
C ASN A 81 -3.01 -13.90 -9.15
N ALA A 82 -4.03 -14.75 -9.21
CA ALA A 82 -5.44 -14.37 -9.24
C ALA A 82 -6.19 -15.22 -8.21
N VAL A 83 -7.11 -14.60 -7.48
CA VAL A 83 -7.83 -15.23 -6.36
C VAL A 83 -9.29 -14.82 -6.38
N ALA A 84 -10.16 -15.70 -5.90
CA ALA A 84 -11.56 -15.40 -5.66
C ALA A 84 -11.73 -14.79 -4.25
N ILE A 85 -12.57 -13.76 -4.15
CA ILE A 85 -12.82 -13.02 -2.89
C ILE A 85 -14.30 -13.01 -2.49
N ILE A 86 -15.13 -13.81 -3.16
CA ILE A 86 -16.56 -13.94 -2.83
C ILE A 86 -16.68 -14.64 -1.48
N GLU A 87 -17.27 -13.96 -0.49
CA GLU A 87 -17.56 -14.51 0.84
C GLU A 87 -16.32 -15.13 1.54
N CYS A 88 -15.13 -14.59 1.26
CA CYS A 88 -13.89 -15.09 1.82
C CYS A 88 -13.37 -14.16 2.92
N ASP A 89 -12.94 -14.74 4.04
CA ASP A 89 -12.18 -14.03 5.06
C ASP A 89 -10.69 -14.08 4.70
N MET A 90 -10.13 -12.93 4.28
CA MET A 90 -8.72 -12.81 3.92
C MET A 90 -8.03 -11.72 4.73
N ASN A 91 -6.74 -11.89 4.98
CA ASN A 91 -5.97 -10.88 5.69
C ASN A 91 -5.57 -9.74 4.74
N VAL A 92 -5.87 -8.50 5.14
CA VAL A 92 -5.61 -7.30 4.33
C VAL A 92 -4.47 -6.48 4.94
N GLU A 93 -3.44 -6.25 4.13
CA GLU A 93 -2.30 -5.38 4.46
C GLU A 93 -2.21 -4.19 3.51
N PHE A 94 -1.76 -3.06 4.04
CA PHE A 94 -1.56 -1.82 3.30
C PHE A 94 -0.08 -1.48 3.23
N ASP A 95 0.37 -1.06 2.06
CA ASP A 95 1.70 -0.47 1.86
C ASP A 95 1.63 1.07 1.91
N ALA A 96 2.78 1.71 2.01
CA ALA A 96 2.86 3.18 1.95
C ALA A 96 2.31 3.70 0.61
N PRO A 97 1.56 4.83 0.61
CA PRO A 97 1.01 5.37 -0.62
C PRO A 97 2.11 5.85 -1.57
N GLU A 98 1.83 5.84 -2.88
CA GLU A 98 2.76 6.41 -3.86
C GLU A 98 2.98 7.90 -3.63
N GLY A 99 4.25 8.31 -3.55
CA GLY A 99 4.62 9.72 -3.32
C GLY A 99 4.60 10.17 -1.86
N TYR A 100 4.39 9.29 -0.87
CA TYR A 100 4.58 9.65 0.53
C TYR A 100 6.06 9.95 0.82
N VAL A 101 6.37 11.22 1.03
CA VAL A 101 7.61 11.66 1.67
C VAL A 101 7.32 11.71 3.16
N GLU A 102 8.00 10.87 3.95
CA GLU A 102 7.99 10.99 5.41
C GLU A 102 8.28 12.45 5.78
N PRO A 103 7.44 13.14 6.56
CA PRO A 103 7.81 14.44 7.09
C PRO A 103 9.07 14.22 7.94
N SER A 104 10.20 14.74 7.47
CA SER A 104 11.45 14.72 8.22
C SER A 104 11.16 15.27 9.61
N SER A 105 11.35 14.46 10.64
CA SER A 105 11.27 14.90 12.02
C SER A 105 12.39 15.90 12.29
N SER A 106 12.18 17.17 11.96
CA SER A 106 12.97 18.26 12.50
C SER A 106 12.49 18.51 13.92
N THR A 107 12.96 17.69 14.85
CA THR A 107 12.97 18.01 16.28
C THR A 107 14.41 18.10 16.74
N GLU A 108 14.98 19.29 16.57
CA GLU A 108 15.99 19.78 17.49
C GLU A 108 15.40 19.79 18.91
N THR A 109 16.04 19.09 19.88
CA THR A 109 16.52 19.64 21.18
C THR A 109 16.68 18.55 22.26
N ALA A 110 17.95 18.38 22.68
CA ALA A 110 18.49 18.07 24.01
C ALA A 110 17.99 16.88 24.87
N SER A 111 18.91 15.95 25.19
CA SER A 111 19.48 15.81 26.55
C SER A 111 20.56 14.71 26.65
N ASN A 112 21.52 14.98 27.52
CA ASN A 112 22.87 14.43 27.71
C ASN A 112 22.89 13.13 28.54
N SER A 113 23.78 12.17 28.23
CA SER A 113 24.67 11.47 29.20
C SER A 113 25.62 10.43 28.56
N LYS A 114 26.90 10.82 28.48
CA LYS A 114 28.19 10.07 28.46
C LYS A 114 28.19 8.52 28.39
N VAL A 115 28.92 7.98 27.40
CA VAL A 115 29.99 6.99 27.64
C VAL A 115 31.25 7.44 26.90
N ILE A 116 32.32 7.66 27.67
CA ILE A 116 33.66 8.06 27.24
C ILE A 116 34.51 6.80 27.16
N VAL A 117 35.15 6.50 26.02
CA VAL A 117 36.57 6.13 25.96
C VAL A 117 37.07 6.44 24.54
N VAL A 118 37.80 7.54 24.35
CA VAL A 118 38.71 7.69 23.20
C VAL A 118 40.09 7.99 23.73
N SER A 119 40.96 7.03 23.51
CA SER A 119 42.39 7.04 23.74
C SER A 119 43.13 8.04 22.86
N SER A 120 44.17 8.66 23.43
CA SER A 120 45.34 9.22 22.75
C SER A 120 45.06 10.52 21.96
N THR A 121 45.84 11.61 21.99
CA THR A 121 47.17 11.89 22.52
C THR A 121 47.24 13.40 22.75
N SER A 122 47.97 13.80 23.79
CA SER A 122 48.41 15.16 24.14
C SER A 122 48.81 16.02 22.94
N TYR A 123 48.49 17.33 22.93
CA TYR A 123 49.44 18.43 22.67
C TYR A 123 48.86 19.76 23.20
N TYR A 124 49.46 20.26 24.29
CA TYR A 124 49.38 21.66 24.76
C TYR A 124 49.84 22.59 23.62
N SER A 125 49.06 23.62 23.25
CA SER A 125 49.20 25.03 23.67
C SER A 125 50.61 25.63 23.58
N THR A 126 50.76 26.70 22.79
CA THR A 126 50.93 28.07 23.32
C THR A 126 51.36 29.04 22.20
N VAL A 127 50.75 30.22 22.28
CA VAL A 127 51.02 31.47 21.56
C VAL A 127 52.46 31.95 21.75
N ILE A 128 53.18 32.15 20.65
CA ILE A 128 53.98 33.36 20.33
C ILE A 128 54.13 33.47 18.82
#